data_AF-A0A839IQ26-F1
#
_entry.id   AF-A0A839IQ26-F1
#
_cell.length_a   1.000
_cell.length_b   1.000
_cell.length_c   1.000
_cell.angle_alpha   90.00
_cell.angle_beta   90.00
_cell.angle_gamma   90.00
#
_symmetry.space_group_name_H-M   'P 1'
#
loop_
_entity.id
_entity.type
_entity.pdbx_description
1 polymer ?
#
loop_
_entity_poly.entity_id
_entity_poly.type
_entity_poly.pdbx_seq_one_letter_code
_entity_poly.pdbx_strand_id
1 'polypeptide(L)' 'MIRMTPDELLQNLGDTVNSTAMENRTILIEGSKGNAIMISEEDWNSINDILQVVSMSGIAESIRTGLQSEIDITAEHID' A
#
# COMPACT_ATOMS: atom_id res chain seq x y z
N MET A 1 3.39 -10.05 5.30
CA MET A 1 2.11 -10.65 4.83
C MET A 1 1.92 -11.98 5.56
N ILE A 2 0.83 -12.10 6.32
CA ILE A 2 0.46 -13.33 7.04
C ILE A 2 -0.44 -14.16 6.13
N ARG A 3 -0.37 -15.50 6.22
CA ARG A 3 -1.27 -16.41 5.49
C ARG A 3 -2.18 -17.12 6.48
N MET A 4 -3.44 -17.28 6.12
CA MET A 4 -4.40 -18.05 6.91
C MET A 4 -5.50 -18.65 6.03
N THR A 5 -6.20 -19.64 6.55
CA THR A 5 -7.37 -20.26 5.92
C THR A 5 -8.66 -19.53 6.30
N PRO A 6 -9.76 -19.72 5.54
CA PRO A 6 -11.08 -19.22 5.93
C PRO A 6 -11.52 -19.70 7.33
N ASP A 7 -11.17 -20.93 7.71
CA ASP A 7 -11.55 -21.48 9.02
C ASP A 7 -10.78 -20.80 10.17
N GLU A 8 -9.49 -20.51 9.97
CA GLU A 8 -8.68 -19.74 10.93
C GLU A 8 -9.17 -18.28 11.05
N LEU A 9 -9.57 -17.67 9.94
CA LEU A 9 -10.17 -16.34 9.94
C LEU A 9 -11.48 -16.31 10.74
N LEU A 10 -12.35 -17.30 10.56
CA LEU A 10 -13.63 -17.38 11.26
C LEU A 10 -13.44 -17.56 12.78
N GLN A 11 -12.44 -18.33 13.20
CA GLN A 11 -12.14 -18.53 14.63
C GLN A 11 -11.65 -17.25 15.31
N ASN A 12 -10.92 -16.39 14.59
CA ASN A 12 -10.25 -15.21 15.15
C ASN A 12 -10.63 -13.90 14.45
N LEU A 13 -11.86 -13.78 13.95
CA LEU A 13 -12.26 -12.69 13.05
C LEU A 13 -12.01 -11.30 13.66
N GLY A 14 -12.44 -11.08 14.91
CA GLY A 14 -12.31 -9.78 15.58
C GLY A 14 -10.85 -9.34 15.74
N ASP A 15 -9.99 -10.24 16.22
CA ASP A 15 -8.56 -9.98 16.40
C ASP A 15 -7.86 -9.78 15.06
N THR A 16 -8.25 -10.54 14.04
CA THR A 16 -7.70 -10.45 12.69
C THR A 16 -8.08 -9.11 12.03
N VAL A 17 -9.31 -8.64 12.21
CA VAL A 17 -9.76 -7.32 11.74
C VAL A 17 -9.00 -6.20 12.47
N ASN A 18 -8.94 -6.26 13.81
CA ASN A 18 -8.25 -5.24 14.61
C ASN A 18 -6.76 -5.16 14.27
N SER A 19 -6.09 -6.30 14.14
CA SER A 19 -4.67 -6.33 13.76
C SER A 19 -4.42 -5.84 12.34
N THR A 20 -5.34 -6.11 11.40
CA THR A 20 -5.25 -5.55 10.05
C THR A 20 -5.39 -4.03 10.09
N ALA A 21 -6.39 -3.53 10.83
CA ALA A 21 -6.73 -2.11 10.89
C ALA A 21 -5.73 -1.26 11.69
N MET A 22 -5.21 -1.78 12.81
CA MET A 22 -4.39 -1.00 13.75
C MET A 22 -2.88 -1.17 13.55
N GLU A 23 -2.45 -2.26 12.91
CA GLU A 23 -1.03 -2.57 12.72
C GLU A 23 -0.61 -2.56 11.23
N ASN A 24 -1.48 -2.07 10.34
CA ASN A 24 -1.29 -2.05 8.87
C ASN A 24 -0.83 -3.41 8.32
N ARG A 25 -1.38 -4.50 8.87
CA ARG A 25 -0.99 -5.87 8.50
C ARG A 25 -1.79 -6.35 7.30
N THR A 26 -1.11 -6.72 6.22
CA THR A 26 -1.71 -7.44 5.10
C THR A 26 -1.82 -8.94 5.37
N ILE A 27 -3.00 -9.51 5.15
CA ILE A 27 -3.28 -10.93 5.34
C ILE A 27 -3.79 -11.55 4.04
N LEU A 28 -3.23 -12.69 3.66
CA LEU A 28 -3.67 -13.53 2.56
C LEU A 28 -4.55 -14.66 3.11
N ILE A 29 -5.79 -14.73 2.65
CA ILE A 29 -6.75 -15.78 3.00
C ILE A 29 -6.73 -16.81 1.86
N GLU A 30 -6.25 -18.02 2.15
CA GLU A 30 -6.09 -19.10 1.17
C GLU A 30 -7.30 -20.02 1.16
N GLY A 31 -8.19 -19.83 0.18
CA GLY A 31 -9.38 -20.64 0.01
C GLY A 31 -9.21 -21.74 -1.02
N SER A 32 -10.02 -22.80 -0.91
CA SER A 32 -10.00 -23.92 -1.86
C SER A 32 -10.39 -23.55 -3.30
N LYS A 33 -11.07 -22.42 -3.49
CA LYS A 33 -11.53 -21.91 -4.80
C LYS A 33 -10.76 -20.67 -5.27
N GLY A 34 -9.87 -20.13 -4.44
CA GLY A 34 -9.19 -18.87 -4.69
C GLY A 34 -8.79 -18.16 -3.41
N ASN A 35 -7.94 -17.14 -3.56
CA ASN A 35 -7.37 -16.40 -2.45
C ASN A 35 -7.98 -15.00 -2.37
N ALA A 36 -8.09 -14.47 -1.15
CA ALA A 36 -8.47 -13.10 -0.90
C ALA A 36 -7.36 -12.39 -0.10
N ILE A 37 -7.26 -11.08 -0.25
CA ILE A 37 -6.34 -10.25 0.54
C ILE A 37 -7.19 -9.34 1.42
N MET A 38 -6.85 -9.29 2.70
CA MET A 38 -7.40 -8.34 3.66
C MET A 38 -6.34 -7.30 4.01
N ILE A 39 -6.73 -6.04 3.93
CA ILE A 39 -5.94 -4.84 4.24
C ILE A 39 -6.84 -3.86 4.99
N SER A 40 -6.24 -2.89 5.69
CA SER A 40 -7.01 -1.84 6.35
C SER A 40 -7.66 -0.92 5.32
N GLU A 41 -8.71 -0.22 5.73
CA GLU A 41 -9.33 0.82 4.91
C GLU A 41 -8.33 1.95 4.60
N GLU A 42 -7.52 2.34 5.59
CA GLU A 42 -6.49 3.38 5.44
C GLU A 42 -5.45 2.99 4.39
N ASP A 43 -4.95 1.74 4.43
CA ASP A 43 -4.01 1.23 3.43
C ASP A 43 -4.66 1.17 2.05
N TRP A 44 -5.93 0.76 1.96
CA TRP A 44 -6.67 0.73 0.70
C TRP A 44 -6.81 2.12 0.09
N ASN A 45 -7.19 3.11 0.90
CA ASN A 45 -7.30 4.50 0.47
C ASN A 45 -5.95 5.05 0.01
N SER A 46 -4.88 4.80 0.78
CA SER A 46 -3.52 5.23 0.42
C SER A 46 -3.04 4.63 -0.90
N ILE A 47 -3.30 3.34 -1.14
CA ILE A 47 -3.00 2.67 -2.41
C ILE A 47 -3.78 3.32 -3.54
N ASN A 48 -5.08 3.56 -3.35
CA ASN A 48 -5.94 4.17 -4.37
C ASN A 48 -5.51 5.60 -4.71
N ASP A 49 -5.13 6.40 -3.72
CA ASP A 49 -4.63 7.77 -3.90
C ASP A 49 -3.34 7.78 -4.72
N ILE A 50 -2.39 6.90 -4.40
CA ILE A 50 -1.15 6.74 -5.17
C ILE A 50 -1.47 6.31 -6.61
N LEU A 51 -2.35 5.31 -6.78
CA LEU A 51 -2.74 4.85 -8.11
C LEU A 51 -3.41 5.96 -8.91
N GLN A 52 -4.23 6.81 -8.29
CA GLN A 52 -4.84 7.96 -8.95
C GLN A 52 -3.78 8.98 -9.39
N VAL A 53 -2.84 9.33 -8.50
CA VAL A 53 -1.73 10.25 -8.81
C VAL A 53 -0.85 9.72 -9.95
N VAL A 54 -0.53 8.43 -9.93
CA VAL A 54 0.29 7.79 -10.97
C VAL A 54 -0.48 7.63 -12.29
N SER A 55 -1.79 7.36 -12.24
CA SER A 55 -2.64 7.19 -13.43
C SER A 55 -2.97 8.51 -14.13
N MET A 56 -2.88 9.64 -13.42
CA MET A 56 -2.90 10.97 -14.02
C MET A 56 -1.53 11.24 -14.66
N SER A 57 -1.37 10.79 -15.90
CA SER A 57 -0.15 10.83 -16.74
C SER A 57 0.44 12.23 -16.96
N GLY A 58 0.99 12.82 -15.91
CA GLY A 58 1.65 14.14 -15.89
C GLY A 58 2.16 14.52 -14.50
N ILE A 59 1.56 14.01 -13.41
CA ILE A 59 2.02 14.31 -12.04
C ILE A 59 3.24 13.49 -11.66
N ALA A 60 3.26 12.18 -11.97
CA ALA A 60 4.46 11.35 -11.74
C ALA A 60 5.69 11.93 -12.46
N GLU A 61 5.51 12.44 -13.68
CA GLU A 61 6.56 13.11 -14.46
C GLU A 61 6.96 14.46 -13.85
N SER A 62 5.98 15.24 -13.35
CA SER A 62 6.22 16.51 -12.65
C SER A 62 6.98 16.31 -11.32
N ILE A 63 6.62 15.29 -10.53
CA ILE A 63 7.32 14.92 -9.29
C ILE A 63 8.75 14.46 -9.62
N ARG A 64 8.92 13.60 -10.63
CA ARG A 64 10.25 13.16 -11.07
C ARG A 64 11.11 14.33 -11.53
N THR A 65 10.55 15.22 -12.32
CA THR A 65 11.25 16.41 -12.82
C THR A 65 11.59 17.38 -11.69
N GLY A 66 10.66 17.60 -10.75
CA GLY A 66 10.89 18.44 -9.57
C GLY A 66 12.01 17.89 -8.68
N LEU A 67 11.99 16.58 -8.39
CA LEU A 67 13.05 15.92 -7.62
C LEU A 67 14.42 15.99 -8.32
N GLN A 68 14.46 15.78 -9.65
CA GLN A 68 15.69 15.91 -10.43
C GLN A 68 16.22 17.35 -10.40
N SER A 69 15.34 18.35 -10.52
CA SER A 69 15.72 19.76 -10.45
C SER A 69 16.31 20.16 -9.10
N GLU A 70 15.79 19.66 -7.98
CA GLU A 70 16.37 19.93 -6.66
C GLU A 70 17.77 19.32 -6.51
N ILE A 71 17.98 18.11 -7.04
CA ILE A 71 19.28 17.44 -7.05
C ILE A 71 20.29 18.22 -7.89
N ASP A 72 19.89 18.69 -9.08
CA ASP A 72 20.78 19.44 -9.98
C ASP A 72 21.18 20.80 -9.38
N ILE A 73 20.24 21.54 -8.78
CA ILE A 73 20.53 22.81 -8.07
C ILE A 73 21.50 22.56 -6.91
N THR A 74 21.26 21.48 -6.15
CA THR A 74 22.13 21.14 -5.01
C THR A 74 23.53 20.76 -5.50
N ALA A 75 23.65 20.02 -6.60
CA ALA A 75 24.92 19.63 -7.19
C ALA A 75 25.70 20.83 -7.79
N GLU A 76 25.00 21.83 -8.34
CA GLU A 76 25.59 23.07 -8.84
C GLU A 76 26.14 23.97 -7.71
N HIS A 77 25.78 23.70 -6.46
CA HIS A 77 26.27 24.41 -5.28
C HIS A 77 27.30 23.62 -4.45
N ILE A 78 27.82 22.52 -5.01
CA ILE A 78 28.95 21.78 -4.45
C ILE A 78 30.23 22.21 -5.18
N ASP A 79 30.74 23.39 -4.81
CA ASP A 79 32.16 23.76 -4.91
C ASP A 79 32.76 23.72 -3.49
#